data_AF-A0A1A8XWI0-F1
#
_entry.id   AF-A0A1A8XWI0-F1
#
_cell.length_a   1.000
_cell.length_b   1.000
_cell.length_c   1.000
_cell.angle_alpha   90.00
_cell.angle_beta   90.00
_cell.angle_gamma   90.00
#
_symmetry.space_group_name_H-M   'P 1'
#
loop_
_entity.id
_entity.type
_entity.pdbx_description
1 polymer ?
#
loop_
_entity_poly.entity_id
_entity_poly.type
_entity_poly.pdbx_seq_one_letter_code
_entity_poly.pdbx_strand_id
1 'polypeptide(L)'
;MATIAGSSSDDFILPTADGADYRGGQGNDTYILSALIPANAIIAITDTEGANKIQLADGLTIASSLFMANAVQLTLSNGAVIQLLGAAKFDFDIGANASAGDVAVTPDQTYAQFAAELGVPTLPTGNGTAVGTPNYHVPVSIAGAPFVTVDLGNTPVTATAAHEAFVYDFQMVGGRATKAGDGEVTITGFDVATDKLVFNDVGSGLVLTEAQFKDLPGVVITENPFALPAPGSTSIYLDPVGAVVGGVTLVGIKDAALATIVVETTA
;
A
#
# COMPACT_ATOMS: atom_id res chain seq x y z
N MET A 1 -26.36 18.31 -15.73
CA MET A 1 -25.16 17.65 -16.26
C MET A 1 -25.44 17.05 -17.62
N ALA A 2 -24.45 17.01 -18.50
CA ALA A 2 -24.50 16.20 -19.72
C ALA A 2 -24.34 14.72 -19.33
N THR A 3 -24.95 13.80 -20.08
CA THR A 3 -24.76 12.35 -19.85
C THR A 3 -23.73 11.81 -20.83
N ILE A 4 -22.75 11.08 -20.32
CA ILE A 4 -21.77 10.33 -21.12
C ILE A 4 -22.08 8.85 -20.89
N ALA A 5 -22.63 8.21 -21.91
CA ALA A 5 -22.97 6.79 -21.89
C ALA A 5 -21.80 5.96 -22.43
N GLY A 6 -21.52 4.83 -21.79
CA GLY A 6 -20.63 3.78 -22.27
C GLY A 6 -21.36 2.79 -23.17
N SER A 7 -20.84 1.57 -23.25
CA SER A 7 -21.29 0.55 -24.18
C SER A 7 -22.14 -0.53 -23.49
N SER A 8 -22.18 -1.72 -24.10
CA SER A 8 -22.74 -2.93 -23.48
C SER A 8 -21.65 -3.96 -23.15
N SER A 9 -20.39 -3.54 -23.16
CA SER A 9 -19.19 -4.32 -22.90
C SER A 9 -18.48 -3.73 -21.68
N ASP A 10 -17.53 -4.47 -21.13
CA ASP A 10 -16.71 -3.99 -20.02
C ASP A 10 -15.80 -2.82 -20.48
N ASP A 11 -16.09 -1.60 -20.03
CA ASP A 11 -15.40 -0.38 -20.43
C ASP A 11 -14.45 0.14 -19.34
N PHE A 12 -13.32 0.72 -19.76
CA PHE A 12 -12.46 1.54 -18.89
C PHE A 12 -12.75 3.02 -19.14
N ILE A 13 -13.21 3.72 -18.11
CA ILE A 13 -13.72 5.09 -18.20
C ILE A 13 -12.84 6.00 -17.35
N LEU A 14 -12.34 7.09 -17.94
CA LEU A 14 -11.61 8.16 -17.24
C LEU A 14 -12.50 9.40 -17.16
N PRO A 15 -13.18 9.64 -16.01
CA PRO A 15 -14.12 10.75 -15.90
C PRO A 15 -13.38 12.08 -15.86
N THR A 16 -13.48 12.88 -16.92
CA THR A 16 -12.73 14.15 -17.07
C THR A 16 -13.57 15.31 -17.59
N ALA A 17 -14.81 15.06 -18.02
CA ALA A 17 -15.72 16.09 -18.49
C ALA A 17 -16.41 16.79 -17.31
N ASP A 18 -16.20 18.11 -17.18
CA ASP A 18 -16.88 18.92 -16.18
C ASP A 18 -18.39 18.97 -16.44
N GLY A 19 -19.18 18.86 -15.37
CA GLY A 19 -20.62 18.87 -15.42
C GLY A 19 -21.20 17.66 -16.17
N ALA A 20 -20.55 16.49 -16.09
CA ALA A 20 -21.01 15.24 -16.68
C ALA A 20 -21.51 14.20 -15.66
N ASP A 21 -22.47 13.39 -16.08
CA ASP A 21 -22.93 12.16 -15.43
C ASP A 21 -22.50 10.97 -16.31
N TYR A 22 -21.54 10.19 -15.82
CA TYR A 22 -21.04 9.02 -16.52
C TYR A 22 -21.88 7.79 -16.19
N ARG A 23 -22.24 7.03 -17.22
CA ARG A 23 -23.02 5.80 -17.13
C ARG A 23 -22.42 4.77 -18.09
N GLY A 24 -21.71 3.78 -17.59
CA GLY A 24 -20.98 2.79 -18.38
C GLY A 24 -21.90 1.89 -19.18
N GLY A 25 -23.13 1.70 -18.69
CA GLY A 25 -24.19 1.06 -19.46
C GLY A 25 -24.35 -0.37 -19.00
N GLN A 26 -24.22 -1.34 -19.91
CA GLN A 26 -24.15 -2.75 -19.51
C GLN A 26 -22.70 -3.21 -19.58
N GLY A 27 -22.33 -4.19 -18.77
CA GLY A 27 -20.94 -4.64 -18.66
C GLY A 27 -20.45 -4.45 -17.24
N ASN A 28 -19.20 -4.83 -16.99
CA ASN A 28 -18.53 -4.61 -15.73
C ASN A 28 -17.51 -3.48 -15.94
N ASP A 29 -17.96 -2.25 -15.72
CA ASP A 29 -17.21 -1.05 -16.09
C ASP A 29 -16.27 -0.60 -14.98
N THR A 30 -15.10 -0.09 -15.36
CA THR A 30 -14.08 0.42 -14.43
C THR A 30 -13.86 1.92 -14.59
N TYR A 31 -14.13 2.67 -13.54
CA TYR A 31 -13.96 4.12 -13.47
C TYR A 31 -12.66 4.48 -12.77
N ILE A 32 -11.72 5.11 -13.49
CA ILE A 32 -10.41 5.47 -12.95
C ILE A 32 -10.41 6.96 -12.56
N LEU A 33 -10.50 7.23 -11.27
CA LEU A 33 -10.39 8.57 -10.70
C LEU A 33 -8.91 8.91 -10.50
N SER A 34 -8.42 9.95 -11.19
CA SER A 34 -7.00 10.31 -11.18
C SER A 34 -6.78 11.82 -11.15
N ALA A 35 -5.53 12.24 -11.04
CA ALA A 35 -5.14 13.65 -11.09
C ALA A 35 -5.45 14.34 -12.45
N LEU A 36 -5.88 13.58 -13.46
CA LEU A 36 -6.34 14.11 -14.75
C LEU A 36 -7.72 14.77 -14.68
N ILE A 37 -8.49 14.54 -13.61
CA ILE A 37 -9.76 15.23 -13.38
C ILE A 37 -9.50 16.74 -13.28
N PRO A 38 -10.15 17.58 -14.11
CA PRO A 38 -9.94 19.02 -14.08
C PRO A 38 -10.27 19.63 -12.71
N ALA A 39 -9.51 20.64 -12.32
CA ALA A 39 -9.74 21.35 -11.05
C ALA A 39 -11.17 21.94 -11.00
N ASN A 40 -11.82 21.81 -9.85
CA ASN A 40 -13.20 22.23 -9.60
C ASN A 40 -14.27 21.57 -10.49
N ALA A 41 -13.94 20.53 -11.25
CA ALA A 41 -14.93 19.81 -12.05
C ALA A 41 -15.98 19.15 -11.15
N ILE A 42 -17.23 19.12 -11.61
CA ILE A 42 -18.31 18.39 -10.94
C ILE A 42 -18.69 17.19 -11.81
N ILE A 43 -18.44 16.00 -11.30
CA ILE A 43 -18.68 14.74 -11.99
C ILE A 43 -19.64 13.91 -11.16
N ALA A 44 -20.62 13.27 -11.82
CA ALA A 44 -21.34 12.16 -11.25
C ALA A 44 -21.07 10.87 -12.01
N ILE A 45 -21.19 9.76 -11.28
CA ILE A 45 -21.15 8.40 -11.81
C ILE A 45 -22.43 7.72 -11.34
N THR A 46 -23.27 7.31 -12.28
CA THR A 46 -24.58 6.70 -12.03
C THR A 46 -24.73 5.44 -12.86
N ASP A 47 -23.92 4.45 -12.53
CA ASP A 47 -23.81 3.21 -13.29
C ASP A 47 -24.06 1.99 -12.39
N THR A 48 -25.32 1.60 -12.30
CA THR A 48 -25.78 0.57 -11.35
C THR A 48 -26.12 -0.76 -12.02
N GLU A 49 -25.84 -0.88 -13.32
CA GLU A 49 -26.03 -2.09 -14.11
C GLU A 49 -24.68 -2.80 -14.26
N GLY A 50 -24.65 -4.12 -14.04
CA GLY A 50 -23.39 -4.88 -14.02
C GLY A 50 -22.64 -4.83 -12.69
N ALA A 51 -21.40 -5.35 -12.69
CA ALA A 51 -20.48 -5.32 -11.56
C ALA A 51 -19.40 -4.28 -11.81
N ASN A 52 -19.72 -3.02 -11.47
CA ASN A 52 -18.86 -1.88 -11.78
C ASN A 52 -17.86 -1.61 -10.67
N LYS A 53 -16.74 -1.01 -11.04
CA LYS A 53 -15.60 -0.77 -10.17
C LYS A 53 -15.16 0.68 -10.21
N ILE A 54 -14.81 1.23 -9.06
CA ILE A 54 -14.18 2.54 -8.92
C ILE A 54 -12.72 2.31 -8.50
N GLN A 55 -11.79 2.81 -9.31
CA GLN A 55 -10.37 2.86 -8.95
C GLN A 55 -9.99 4.28 -8.55
N LEU A 56 -9.36 4.41 -7.39
CA LEU A 56 -8.70 5.64 -6.98
C LEU A 56 -7.22 5.47 -7.29
N ALA A 57 -6.73 6.21 -8.28
CA ALA A 57 -5.34 6.13 -8.70
C ALA A 57 -4.39 6.64 -7.61
N ASP A 58 -3.19 6.06 -7.60
CA ASP A 58 -2.08 6.42 -6.71
C ASP A 58 -1.86 7.94 -6.59
N GLY A 59 -1.55 8.39 -5.38
CA GLY A 59 -1.18 9.77 -5.09
C GLY A 59 -2.33 10.78 -5.17
N LEU A 60 -3.56 10.34 -5.47
CA LEU A 60 -4.74 11.19 -5.38
C LEU A 60 -4.96 11.62 -3.92
N THR A 61 -5.33 12.88 -3.70
CA THR A 61 -5.68 13.36 -2.36
C THR A 61 -7.16 13.72 -2.32
N ILE A 62 -7.90 13.06 -1.43
CA ILE A 62 -9.30 13.34 -1.13
C ILE A 62 -9.34 14.32 0.02
N ALA A 63 -9.59 15.60 -0.27
CA ALA A 63 -9.68 16.66 0.73
C ALA A 63 -10.79 16.37 1.75
N SER A 64 -11.94 15.86 1.29
CA SER A 64 -13.03 15.42 2.17
C SER A 64 -13.93 14.41 1.48
N SER A 65 -14.57 13.55 2.26
CA SER A 65 -15.59 12.59 1.79
C SER A 65 -16.87 12.70 2.62
N LEU A 66 -18.03 12.61 1.96
CA LEU A 66 -19.35 12.61 2.59
C LEU A 66 -20.11 11.35 2.16
N PHE A 67 -20.30 10.44 3.09
CA PHE A 67 -20.97 9.16 2.90
C PHE A 67 -22.45 9.24 3.28
N MET A 68 -23.30 8.63 2.46
CA MET A 68 -24.71 8.31 2.72
C MET A 68 -24.93 6.80 2.63
N ALA A 69 -26.15 6.33 2.90
CA ALA A 69 -26.47 4.90 2.88
C ALA A 69 -26.17 4.20 1.53
N ASN A 70 -26.30 4.91 0.40
CA ASN A 70 -26.06 4.36 -0.95
C ASN A 70 -25.52 5.41 -1.93
N ALA A 71 -24.74 6.37 -1.44
CA ALA A 71 -24.09 7.38 -2.26
C ALA A 71 -22.91 7.99 -1.50
N VAL A 72 -21.86 8.39 -2.22
CA VAL A 72 -20.72 9.10 -1.64
C VAL A 72 -20.35 10.29 -2.51
N GLN A 73 -20.00 11.39 -1.86
CA GLN A 73 -19.36 12.53 -2.50
C GLN A 73 -17.90 12.60 -2.05
N LEU A 74 -16.98 12.63 -3.00
CA LEU A 74 -15.57 12.86 -2.78
C LEU A 74 -15.21 14.25 -3.28
N THR A 75 -14.53 15.05 -2.46
CA THR A 75 -13.93 16.31 -2.87
C THR A 75 -12.42 16.12 -2.91
N LEU A 76 -11.83 16.33 -4.08
CA LEU A 76 -10.39 16.18 -4.31
C LEU A 76 -9.63 17.44 -3.88
N SER A 77 -8.32 17.32 -3.66
CA SER A 77 -7.46 18.46 -3.27
C SER A 77 -7.43 19.60 -4.28
N ASN A 78 -7.74 19.33 -5.56
CA ASN A 78 -7.86 20.34 -6.60
C ASN A 78 -9.27 20.99 -6.68
N GLY A 79 -10.13 20.72 -5.70
CA GLY A 79 -11.49 21.25 -5.62
C GLY A 79 -12.54 20.50 -6.46
N ALA A 80 -12.15 19.51 -7.25
CA ALA A 80 -13.11 18.70 -8.00
C ALA A 80 -14.02 17.90 -7.07
N VAL A 81 -15.27 17.71 -7.47
CA VAL A 81 -16.31 17.00 -6.72
C VAL A 81 -16.80 15.82 -7.54
N ILE A 82 -16.64 14.61 -7.00
CA ILE A 82 -17.10 13.37 -7.60
C ILE A 82 -18.27 12.84 -6.77
N GLN A 83 -19.40 12.59 -7.41
CA GLN A 83 -20.60 12.05 -6.79
C GLN A 83 -20.90 10.66 -7.34
N LEU A 84 -20.84 9.65 -6.48
CA LEU A 84 -21.18 8.28 -6.84
C LEU A 84 -22.60 8.00 -6.34
N LEU A 85 -23.51 7.82 -7.27
CA LEU A 85 -24.92 7.54 -6.98
C LEU A 85 -25.16 6.03 -7.13
N GLY A 86 -25.70 5.40 -6.08
CA GLY A 86 -25.80 3.93 -6.04
C GLY A 86 -24.50 3.26 -5.62
N ALA A 87 -23.71 3.92 -4.77
CA ALA A 87 -22.35 3.49 -4.39
C ALA A 87 -22.25 2.04 -3.87
N ALA A 88 -23.31 1.48 -3.29
CA ALA A 88 -23.33 0.10 -2.81
C ALA A 88 -23.39 -0.96 -3.93
N LYS A 89 -23.48 -0.54 -5.20
CA LYS A 89 -23.39 -1.39 -6.39
C LYS A 89 -22.00 -1.43 -7.04
N PHE A 90 -21.08 -0.64 -6.50
CA PHE A 90 -19.71 -0.61 -6.96
C PHE A 90 -18.78 -1.36 -6.00
N ASP A 91 -17.75 -1.96 -6.57
CA ASP A 91 -16.55 -2.34 -5.84
C ASP A 91 -15.50 -1.22 -5.96
N PHE A 92 -14.58 -1.17 -4.99
CA PHE A 92 -13.62 -0.09 -4.85
C PHE A 92 -12.19 -0.64 -4.74
N ASP A 93 -11.31 -0.12 -5.60
CA ASP A 93 -9.88 -0.37 -5.55
C ASP A 93 -9.17 0.94 -5.20
N ILE A 94 -8.50 0.99 -4.06
CA ILE A 94 -7.74 2.15 -3.60
C ILE A 94 -6.26 1.93 -3.92
N GLY A 95 -5.63 2.90 -4.57
CA GLY A 95 -4.24 2.79 -5.03
C GLY A 95 -4.13 1.82 -6.21
N ALA A 96 -5.01 1.98 -7.20
CA ALA A 96 -5.01 1.16 -8.41
C ALA A 96 -5.21 2.02 -9.65
N ASN A 97 -4.59 1.60 -10.75
CA ASN A 97 -4.78 2.22 -12.04
C ASN A 97 -4.60 1.18 -13.15
N ALA A 98 -5.71 0.58 -13.58
CA ALA A 98 -5.71 -0.45 -14.61
C ALA A 98 -5.14 0.04 -15.95
N SER A 99 -5.27 1.34 -16.27
CA SER A 99 -4.67 1.92 -17.48
C SER A 99 -3.13 1.94 -17.44
N ALA A 100 -2.55 1.85 -16.25
CA ALA A 100 -1.12 1.74 -15.99
C ALA A 100 -0.68 0.31 -15.62
N GLY A 101 -1.58 -0.67 -15.63
CA GLY A 101 -1.31 -2.04 -15.19
C GLY A 101 -1.15 -2.19 -13.67
N ASP A 102 -1.58 -1.19 -12.92
CA ASP A 102 -1.46 -1.13 -11.46
C ASP A 102 -2.74 -1.65 -10.77
N VAL A 103 -2.55 -2.37 -9.67
CA VAL A 103 -3.57 -3.16 -8.99
C VAL A 103 -3.59 -2.84 -7.50
N ALA A 104 -4.77 -2.70 -6.90
CA ALA A 104 -4.88 -2.41 -5.48
C ALA A 104 -4.33 -3.56 -4.62
N VAL A 105 -3.70 -3.20 -3.50
CA VAL A 105 -3.25 -4.15 -2.46
C VAL A 105 -4.42 -4.95 -1.88
N THR A 106 -5.56 -4.28 -1.65
CA THR A 106 -6.82 -4.92 -1.27
C THR A 106 -7.86 -4.62 -2.35
N PRO A 107 -7.99 -5.50 -3.37
CA PRO A 107 -8.92 -5.28 -4.48
C PRO A 107 -10.36 -5.62 -4.07
N ASP A 108 -11.30 -5.11 -4.88
CA ASP A 108 -12.73 -5.41 -4.84
C ASP A 108 -13.37 -5.10 -3.47
N GLN A 109 -13.03 -3.96 -2.88
CA GLN A 109 -13.62 -3.57 -1.60
C GLN A 109 -15.08 -3.18 -1.78
N THR A 110 -15.95 -3.68 -0.90
CA THR A 110 -17.33 -3.24 -0.84
C THR A 110 -17.43 -1.77 -0.43
N TYR A 111 -18.56 -1.12 -0.71
CA TYR A 111 -18.82 0.26 -0.28
C TYR A 111 -18.64 0.48 1.23
N ALA A 112 -18.96 -0.50 2.07
CA ALA A 112 -18.75 -0.41 3.51
C ALA A 112 -17.26 -0.47 3.91
N GLN A 113 -16.47 -1.30 3.23
CA GLN A 113 -15.01 -1.37 3.44
C GLN A 113 -14.34 -0.08 2.96
N PHE A 114 -14.71 0.42 1.78
CA PHE A 114 -14.26 1.71 1.27
C PHE A 114 -14.58 2.86 2.25
N ALA A 115 -15.79 2.89 2.80
CA ALA A 115 -16.15 3.88 3.81
C ALA A 115 -15.29 3.77 5.08
N ALA A 116 -15.03 2.56 5.56
CA ALA A 116 -14.20 2.32 6.74
C ALA A 116 -12.75 2.77 6.51
N GLU A 117 -12.19 2.51 5.33
CA GLU A 117 -10.85 2.95 4.95
C GLU A 117 -10.73 4.49 4.98
N LEU A 118 -11.78 5.20 4.53
CA LEU A 118 -11.86 6.65 4.61
C LEU A 118 -12.31 7.17 5.99
N GLY A 119 -12.31 6.34 7.04
CA GLY A 119 -12.57 6.74 8.42
C GLY A 119 -14.04 6.69 8.85
N VAL A 120 -14.92 6.05 8.09
CA VAL A 120 -16.35 5.85 8.40
C VAL A 120 -16.61 4.35 8.64
N PRO A 121 -16.37 3.83 9.86
CA PRO A 121 -16.44 2.40 10.14
C PRO A 121 -17.85 1.80 10.01
N THR A 122 -18.88 2.63 10.12
CA THR A 122 -20.28 2.23 9.90
C THR A 122 -20.98 3.23 9.00
N LEU A 123 -21.56 2.74 7.90
CA LEU A 123 -22.32 3.58 6.98
C LEU A 123 -23.58 4.16 7.67
N PRO A 124 -23.96 5.40 7.36
CA PRO A 124 -25.22 5.96 7.80
C PRO A 124 -26.42 5.16 7.28
N THR A 125 -27.54 5.20 8.01
CA THR A 125 -28.81 4.61 7.58
C THR A 125 -29.82 5.68 7.17
N GLY A 126 -30.77 5.32 6.31
CA GLY A 126 -31.79 6.25 5.80
C GLY A 126 -31.16 7.48 5.13
N ASN A 127 -31.55 8.67 5.58
CA ASN A 127 -31.08 9.95 5.04
C ASN A 127 -29.91 10.55 5.84
N GLY A 128 -29.26 9.75 6.69
CA GLY A 128 -28.11 10.19 7.47
C GLY A 128 -26.86 10.40 6.61
N THR A 129 -25.91 11.17 7.15
CA THR A 129 -24.61 11.45 6.52
C THR A 129 -23.48 11.21 7.51
N ALA A 130 -22.32 10.75 7.03
CA ALA A 130 -21.07 10.68 7.78
C ALA A 130 -19.94 11.32 6.97
N VAL A 131 -19.02 11.99 7.66
CA VAL A 131 -17.85 12.63 7.05
C VAL A 131 -16.65 11.76 7.34
N GLY A 132 -15.86 11.45 6.30
CA GLY A 132 -14.61 10.71 6.45
C GLY A 132 -13.45 11.56 6.95
N THR A 133 -12.30 10.93 7.13
CA THR A 133 -11.06 11.62 7.51
C THR A 133 -10.69 12.64 6.44
N PRO A 134 -10.44 13.91 6.81
CA PRO A 134 -10.02 14.93 5.85
C PRO A 134 -8.62 14.65 5.32
N ASN A 135 -8.34 15.09 4.09
CA ASN A 135 -7.05 14.93 3.41
C ASN A 135 -6.56 13.47 3.39
N TYR A 136 -7.46 12.54 3.09
CA TYR A 136 -7.08 11.16 2.84
C TYR A 136 -6.17 11.09 1.61
N HIS A 137 -4.94 10.63 1.80
CA HIS A 137 -3.99 10.40 0.73
C HIS A 137 -4.14 8.96 0.26
N VAL A 138 -4.51 8.77 -1.01
CA VAL A 138 -4.53 7.45 -1.62
C VAL A 138 -3.10 6.92 -1.62
N PRO A 139 -2.84 5.78 -0.96
CA PRO A 139 -1.51 5.17 -0.93
C PRO A 139 -0.98 4.99 -2.34
N VAL A 140 0.33 5.20 -2.51
CA VAL A 140 1.00 4.79 -3.74
C VAL A 140 1.33 3.33 -3.57
N SER A 141 0.55 2.48 -4.22
CA SER A 141 0.63 1.04 -4.07
C SER A 141 0.78 0.42 -5.44
N ILE A 142 1.90 0.69 -6.10
CA ILE A 142 2.15 0.05 -7.40
C ILE A 142 2.35 -1.45 -7.16
N ALA A 143 1.33 -2.26 -7.47
CA ALA A 143 1.50 -3.70 -7.52
C ALA A 143 2.49 -4.02 -8.66
N GLY A 144 3.77 -4.18 -8.30
CA GLY A 144 4.88 -4.28 -9.24
C GLY A 144 5.74 -3.02 -9.41
N ALA A 145 5.69 -2.07 -8.47
CA ALA A 145 6.70 -1.00 -8.38
C ALA A 145 8.10 -1.63 -8.35
N PRO A 146 9.08 -1.15 -9.13
CA PRO A 146 10.46 -1.53 -8.87
C PRO A 146 10.82 -0.97 -7.49
N PHE A 147 11.17 -1.85 -6.55
CA PHE A 147 11.73 -1.43 -5.29
C PHE A 147 12.95 -0.55 -5.54
N VAL A 148 13.02 0.59 -4.86
CA VAL A 148 14.27 1.34 -4.76
C VAL A 148 15.20 0.51 -3.90
N THR A 149 16.28 0.02 -4.50
CA THR A 149 17.30 -0.72 -3.76
C THR A 149 18.07 0.23 -2.86
N VAL A 150 18.05 -0.05 -1.57
CA VAL A 150 18.89 0.61 -0.58
C VAL A 150 19.91 -0.41 -0.10
N ASP A 151 21.12 -0.30 -0.64
CA ASP A 151 22.27 -1.10 -0.19
C ASP A 151 22.66 -0.67 1.23
N LEU A 152 22.60 -1.60 2.17
CA LEU A 152 22.97 -1.33 3.55
C LEU A 152 24.49 -1.35 3.70
N GLY A 153 24.94 -1.04 4.91
CA GLY A 153 26.36 -0.91 5.21
C GLY A 153 26.56 -0.98 6.71
N ASN A 154 27.06 0.09 7.31
CA ASN A 154 27.30 0.16 8.76
C ASN A 154 26.85 1.48 9.39
N THR A 155 25.99 2.22 8.69
CA THR A 155 25.44 3.49 9.16
C THR A 155 23.92 3.39 9.25
N PRO A 156 23.30 4.13 10.19
CA PRO A 156 21.84 4.23 10.23
C PRO A 156 21.25 4.76 8.92
N VAL A 157 20.06 4.28 8.58
CA VAL A 157 19.29 4.64 7.40
C VAL A 157 17.89 5.11 7.82
N THR A 158 17.34 6.08 7.10
CA THR A 158 15.95 6.48 7.25
C THR A 158 15.22 6.12 5.96
N ALA A 159 14.21 5.26 6.07
CA ALA A 159 13.32 4.93 4.96
C ALA A 159 12.55 6.18 4.50
N THR A 160 12.21 6.20 3.22
CA THR A 160 11.43 7.25 2.60
C THR A 160 9.98 6.81 2.44
N ALA A 161 9.24 7.44 1.53
CA ALA A 161 7.88 7.02 1.19
C ALA A 161 7.84 6.19 -0.11
N ALA A 162 9.01 5.80 -0.63
CA ALA A 162 9.09 4.92 -1.79
C ALA A 162 8.88 3.47 -1.32
N HIS A 163 8.80 2.53 -2.26
CA HIS A 163 8.85 1.11 -1.92
C HIS A 163 10.33 0.74 -1.89
N GLU A 164 10.87 0.45 -0.71
CA GLU A 164 12.31 0.24 -0.55
C GLU A 164 12.65 -1.21 -0.25
N ALA A 165 13.64 -1.73 -1.00
CA ALA A 165 14.25 -3.01 -0.72
C ALA A 165 15.59 -2.74 -0.04
N PHE A 166 15.62 -2.88 1.27
CA PHE A 166 16.84 -2.73 2.05
C PHE A 166 17.64 -4.02 1.98
N VAL A 167 18.76 -3.97 1.25
CA VAL A 167 19.61 -5.13 0.98
C VAL A 167 20.70 -5.20 2.04
N TYR A 168 20.75 -6.31 2.78
CA TYR A 168 21.80 -6.60 3.75
C TYR A 168 22.68 -7.76 3.26
N ASP A 169 23.98 -7.52 3.14
CA ASP A 169 24.94 -8.53 2.70
C ASP A 169 25.36 -9.48 3.85
N PHE A 170 25.19 -10.77 3.60
CA PHE A 170 25.61 -11.84 4.48
C PHE A 170 26.33 -12.96 3.76
N GLN A 171 26.94 -13.88 4.51
CA GLN A 171 27.62 -15.04 3.98
C GLN A 171 27.47 -16.25 4.91
N MET A 172 27.60 -17.43 4.33
CA MET A 172 27.61 -18.69 5.06
C MET A 172 29.04 -19.10 5.46
N VAL A 173 29.31 -19.18 6.77
CA VAL A 173 30.58 -19.67 7.32
C VAL A 173 30.31 -20.89 8.20
N GLY A 174 30.83 -22.06 7.80
CA GLY A 174 30.65 -23.30 8.55
C GLY A 174 29.20 -23.73 8.71
N GLY A 175 28.34 -23.42 7.72
CA GLY A 175 26.90 -23.70 7.76
C GLY A 175 26.09 -22.73 8.62
N ARG A 176 26.67 -21.58 9.00
CA ARG A 176 26.01 -20.52 9.77
C ARG A 176 25.99 -19.21 9.00
N ALA A 177 24.89 -18.47 9.08
CA ALA A 177 24.80 -17.12 8.55
C ALA A 177 25.62 -16.16 9.41
N THR A 178 26.50 -15.42 8.77
CA THR A 178 27.37 -14.41 9.36
C THR A 178 27.35 -13.16 8.49
N LYS A 179 27.66 -11.99 9.03
CA LYS A 179 27.71 -10.76 8.22
C LYS A 179 28.77 -10.83 7.11
N ALA A 180 28.54 -10.13 6.01
CA ALA A 180 29.50 -10.00 4.93
C ALA A 180 29.55 -8.54 4.46
N GLY A 181 30.64 -7.82 4.75
CA GLY A 181 30.74 -6.39 4.41
C GLY A 181 29.91 -5.49 5.33
N ASP A 182 28.63 -5.78 5.46
CA ASP A 182 27.68 -5.01 6.27
C ASP A 182 27.91 -5.19 7.77
N GLY A 183 27.65 -4.10 8.49
CA GLY A 183 27.79 -3.98 9.93
C GLY A 183 26.45 -4.05 10.64
N GLU A 184 26.37 -3.42 11.80
CA GLU A 184 25.10 -3.22 12.49
C GLU A 184 24.42 -1.96 11.91
N VAL A 185 23.17 -2.12 11.47
CA VAL A 185 22.40 -1.06 10.80
C VAL A 185 21.09 -0.83 11.52
N THR A 186 20.75 0.43 11.72
CA THR A 186 19.44 0.83 12.25
C THR A 186 18.64 1.49 11.14
N ILE A 187 17.40 1.02 10.92
CA ILE A 187 16.46 1.62 9.96
C ILE A 187 15.33 2.28 10.74
N THR A 188 15.09 3.56 10.47
CA THR A 188 13.94 4.31 10.99
C THR A 188 12.94 4.58 9.88
N GLY A 189 11.64 4.55 10.19
CA GLY A 189 10.58 4.91 9.24
C GLY A 189 10.20 3.81 8.26
N PHE A 190 10.71 2.58 8.45
CA PHE A 190 10.36 1.42 7.63
C PHE A 190 8.83 1.22 7.65
N ASP A 191 8.23 1.07 6.48
CA ASP A 191 6.81 0.82 6.31
C ASP A 191 6.57 -0.66 5.99
N VAL A 192 6.01 -1.41 6.94
CA VAL A 192 5.73 -2.86 6.77
C VAL A 192 4.76 -3.17 5.62
N ALA A 193 4.01 -2.19 5.12
CA ALA A 193 3.10 -2.38 4.00
C ALA A 193 3.79 -2.30 2.63
N THR A 194 4.91 -1.57 2.53
CA THR A 194 5.50 -1.17 1.24
C THR A 194 7.01 -1.44 1.14
N ASP A 195 7.71 -1.59 2.26
CA ASP A 195 9.14 -1.90 2.34
C ASP A 195 9.39 -3.39 2.57
N LYS A 196 10.59 -3.84 2.20
CA LYS A 196 11.07 -5.18 2.53
C LYS A 196 12.54 -5.21 2.92
N LEU A 197 12.91 -6.26 3.65
CA LEU A 197 14.29 -6.64 3.87
C LEU A 197 14.71 -7.73 2.88
N VAL A 198 15.87 -7.55 2.26
CA VAL A 198 16.47 -8.54 1.37
C VAL A 198 17.83 -8.93 1.95
N PHE A 199 17.98 -10.19 2.35
CA PHE A 199 19.27 -10.71 2.79
C PHE A 199 19.99 -11.34 1.60
N ASN A 200 21.10 -10.74 1.17
CA ASN A 200 21.88 -11.16 0.01
C ASN A 200 23.06 -12.03 0.43
N ASP A 201 23.08 -13.30 0.03
CA ASP A 201 24.18 -14.22 0.29
C ASP A 201 25.29 -14.04 -0.74
N VAL A 202 26.27 -13.21 -0.42
CA VAL A 202 27.41 -12.93 -1.30
C VAL A 202 28.43 -14.08 -1.39
N GLY A 203 28.20 -15.18 -0.65
CA GLY A 203 29.14 -16.29 -0.52
C GLY A 203 28.67 -17.57 -1.22
N SER A 204 27.59 -18.17 -0.73
CA SER A 204 27.17 -19.51 -1.15
C SER A 204 26.07 -19.54 -2.20
N GLY A 205 25.50 -18.38 -2.53
CA GLY A 205 24.41 -18.25 -3.50
C GLY A 205 23.10 -18.90 -3.04
N LEU A 206 22.84 -18.89 -1.73
CA LEU A 206 21.72 -19.57 -1.11
C LEU A 206 20.45 -18.70 -1.17
N VAL A 207 19.41 -19.20 -1.82
CA VAL A 207 18.06 -18.63 -1.78
C VAL A 207 17.16 -19.51 -0.92
N LEU A 208 16.60 -18.92 0.13
CA LEU A 208 15.80 -19.53 1.20
C LEU A 208 14.38 -18.95 1.23
N THR A 209 13.43 -19.78 1.65
CA THR A 209 12.13 -19.27 2.13
C THR A 209 12.29 -18.55 3.47
N GLU A 210 11.34 -17.70 3.83
CA GLU A 210 11.35 -17.02 5.15
C GLU A 210 11.46 -18.01 6.32
N ALA A 211 10.73 -19.13 6.25
CA ALA A 211 10.82 -20.18 7.26
C ALA A 211 12.22 -20.79 7.35
N GLN A 212 12.87 -21.06 6.21
CA GLN A 212 14.23 -21.57 6.19
C GLN A 212 15.24 -20.54 6.68
N PHE A 213 15.04 -19.26 6.40
CA PHE A 213 15.87 -18.16 6.91
C PHE A 213 15.76 -18.02 8.42
N LYS A 214 14.54 -18.09 8.97
CA LYS A 214 14.28 -18.03 10.43
C LYS A 214 14.94 -19.17 11.20
N ASP A 215 14.96 -20.37 10.59
CA ASP A 215 15.58 -21.55 11.17
C ASP A 215 17.09 -21.65 10.88
N LEU A 216 17.66 -20.71 10.11
CA LEU A 216 19.05 -20.76 9.68
C LEU A 216 20.00 -20.55 10.86
N PRO A 217 20.97 -21.45 11.10
CA PRO A 217 21.94 -21.27 12.17
C PRO A 217 22.67 -19.93 12.04
N GLY A 218 22.73 -19.16 13.12
CA GLY A 218 23.32 -17.82 13.13
C GLY A 218 22.29 -16.70 13.02
N VAL A 219 21.11 -16.92 12.44
CA VAL A 219 20.04 -15.93 12.46
C VAL A 219 19.42 -15.85 13.85
N VAL A 220 19.38 -14.66 14.42
CA VAL A 220 18.77 -14.39 15.73
C VAL A 220 17.83 -13.20 15.60
N ILE A 221 16.53 -13.47 15.78
CA ILE A 221 15.49 -12.45 15.71
C ILE A 221 15.04 -12.11 17.13
N THR A 222 15.04 -10.83 17.46
CA THR A 222 14.67 -10.34 18.79
C THR A 222 13.75 -9.12 18.68
N GLU A 223 12.88 -8.95 19.66
CA GLU A 223 12.09 -7.73 19.82
C GLU A 223 12.44 -7.04 21.13
N ASN A 224 12.39 -5.71 21.13
CA ASN A 224 12.39 -4.88 22.32
C ASN A 224 11.11 -4.03 22.35
N PRO A 225 10.09 -4.45 23.13
CA PRO A 225 8.81 -3.72 23.21
C PRO A 225 8.90 -2.40 23.99
N PHE A 226 10.04 -2.13 24.64
CA PHE A 226 10.27 -0.88 25.38
C PHE A 226 11.12 0.12 24.59
N ALA A 227 11.58 -0.24 23.38
CA ALA A 227 12.28 0.69 22.52
C ALA A 227 11.35 1.83 22.08
N LEU A 228 11.90 3.03 21.96
CA LEU A 228 11.19 4.20 21.47
C LEU A 228 11.66 4.55 20.05
N PRO A 229 10.77 5.07 19.19
CA PRO A 229 9.33 5.23 19.42
C PRO A 229 8.58 3.89 19.53
N ALA A 230 7.44 3.90 20.22
CA ALA A 230 6.54 2.76 20.27
C ALA A 230 6.04 2.41 18.85
N PRO A 231 5.66 1.14 18.55
CA PRO A 231 5.47 0.00 19.46
C PRO A 231 6.73 -0.74 19.95
N GLY A 232 7.94 -0.36 19.54
CA GLY A 232 9.17 -1.04 19.94
C GLY A 232 10.19 -1.11 18.81
N SER A 233 11.06 -2.11 18.85
CA SER A 233 11.99 -2.41 17.75
C SER A 233 12.11 -3.92 17.52
N THR A 234 12.27 -4.33 16.27
CA THR A 234 12.65 -5.70 15.87
C THR A 234 14.09 -5.68 15.39
N SER A 235 14.91 -6.64 15.80
CA SER A 235 16.28 -6.80 15.31
C SER A 235 16.51 -8.20 14.76
N ILE A 236 17.15 -8.29 13.60
CA ILE A 236 17.59 -9.53 12.96
C ILE A 236 19.10 -9.48 12.91
N TYR A 237 19.76 -10.28 13.76
CA TYR A 237 21.22 -10.37 13.86
C TYR A 237 21.75 -11.64 13.21
N LEU A 238 22.96 -11.57 12.68
CA LEU A 238 23.68 -12.68 12.08
C LEU A 238 24.92 -13.04 12.91
N ASP A 239 24.85 -14.22 13.50
CA ASP A 239 25.79 -14.81 14.45
C ASP A 239 26.27 -13.83 15.53
N PRO A 240 25.36 -13.29 16.38
CA PRO A 240 25.73 -12.31 17.41
C PRO A 240 26.62 -12.87 18.54
N VAL A 241 27.18 -14.07 18.39
CA VAL A 241 28.09 -14.70 19.35
C VAL A 241 29.53 -14.30 19.06
N GLY A 242 30.09 -13.45 19.93
CA GLY A 242 31.39 -12.80 19.70
C GLY A 242 31.21 -11.37 19.22
N ALA A 243 32.23 -10.52 19.34
CA ALA A 243 32.16 -9.06 19.15
C ALA A 243 31.90 -8.58 17.70
N VAL A 244 31.22 -9.39 16.88
CA VAL A 244 30.93 -9.15 15.47
C VAL A 244 29.42 -9.01 15.32
N VAL A 245 28.87 -7.89 15.79
CA VAL A 245 27.43 -7.61 15.63
C VAL A 245 27.22 -7.13 14.21
N GLY A 246 26.60 -7.97 13.38
CA GLY A 246 26.04 -7.58 12.09
C GLY A 246 24.56 -7.91 12.11
N GLY A 247 23.76 -7.02 11.54
CA GLY A 247 22.32 -7.18 11.54
C GLY A 247 21.57 -5.87 11.35
N VAL A 248 20.26 -6.00 11.23
CA VAL A 248 19.35 -4.89 10.99
C VAL A 248 18.42 -4.73 12.18
N THR A 249 18.33 -3.51 12.71
CA THR A 249 17.33 -3.11 13.71
C THR A 249 16.32 -2.17 13.07
N LEU A 250 15.05 -2.58 13.04
CA LEU A 250 13.92 -1.76 12.64
C LEU A 250 13.35 -1.03 13.85
N VAL A 251 13.37 0.30 13.80
CA VAL A 251 12.87 1.17 14.86
C VAL A 251 11.40 1.50 14.63
N GLY A 252 10.58 1.39 15.68
CA GLY A 252 9.13 1.63 15.60
C GLY A 252 8.33 0.44 15.11
N ILE A 253 8.92 -0.76 15.04
CA ILE A 253 8.24 -1.98 14.59
C ILE A 253 8.41 -3.07 15.65
N LYS A 254 7.33 -3.79 15.97
CA LYS A 254 7.36 -4.93 16.87
C LYS A 254 6.80 -6.16 16.16
N ASP A 255 7.70 -7.02 15.68
CA ASP A 255 7.37 -8.19 14.90
C ASP A 255 8.52 -9.21 14.89
N ALA A 256 8.86 -9.79 16.05
CA ALA A 256 9.87 -10.86 16.09
C ALA A 256 9.43 -12.15 15.37
N ALA A 257 8.14 -12.28 15.04
CA ALA A 257 7.63 -13.40 14.27
C ALA A 257 7.85 -13.24 12.76
N LEU A 258 8.24 -12.05 12.29
CA LEU A 258 8.26 -11.69 10.86
C LEU A 258 6.90 -11.93 10.18
N ALA A 259 5.80 -11.64 10.88
CA ALA A 259 4.45 -11.85 10.37
C ALA A 259 3.96 -10.68 9.49
N THR A 260 4.58 -9.51 9.64
CA THR A 260 4.26 -8.27 8.93
C THR A 260 5.45 -7.73 8.16
N ILE A 261 6.68 -7.93 8.66
CA ILE A 261 7.91 -7.60 7.94
C ILE A 261 8.11 -8.61 6.82
N VAL A 262 8.16 -8.14 5.58
CA VAL A 262 8.53 -8.98 4.43
C VAL A 262 10.04 -9.20 4.42
N VAL A 263 10.45 -10.47 4.45
CA VAL A 263 11.86 -10.88 4.35
C VAL A 263 12.05 -11.79 3.15
N GLU A 264 13.00 -11.42 2.29
CA GLU A 264 13.45 -12.22 1.15
C GLU A 264 14.94 -12.55 1.30
N THR A 265 15.38 -13.58 0.57
CA THR A 265 16.80 -13.89 0.43
C THR A 265 17.18 -13.94 -1.04
N THR A 266 18.40 -13.50 -1.35
CA THR A 266 18.95 -13.44 -2.71
C THR A 266 20.40 -13.89 -2.70
N ALA A 267 21.00 -14.01 -3.89
CA ALA A 267 22.28 -14.65 -4.16
C ALA A 267 22.98 -13.96 -5.34
#